data_AF-A0AAD7RUI2-F1
#
_entry.id   AF-A0AAD7RUI2-F1
#
_cell.length_a   1.000
_cell.length_b   1.000
_cell.length_c   1.000
_cell.angle_alpha   90.00
_cell.angle_beta   90.00
_cell.angle_gamma   90.00
#
_symmetry.space_group_name_H-M   'P 1'
#
loop_
_entity.id
_entity.type
_entity.pdbx_description
1 polymer ?
#
loop_
_entity_poly.entity_id
_entity_poly.type
_entity_poly.pdbx_seq_one_letter_code
_entity_poly.pdbx_strand_id
1 'polypeptide(L)'
;MPETAKRPAIISKHSRVATLILSDIHQRTGHAGRSYVLAQLRRKYWIPQANSAIRKLLNKCVVCRRVTGKVGEQKMANLPEDRLLPDKPHLPTPASTSSGPLM
;
A
#
# COMPACT_ATOMS: atom_id res chain seq x y z
N MET A 1 -2.29 46.34 -9.01
CA MET A 1 -1.89 44.91 -8.94
C MET A 1 -0.58 44.77 -9.69
N PRO A 2 0.54 44.34 -9.09
CA PRO A 2 1.83 44.36 -9.79
C PRO A 2 1.84 43.29 -10.89
N GLU A 3 2.28 43.71 -12.07
CA GLU A 3 2.15 43.05 -13.37
C GLU A 3 3.11 41.86 -13.58
N THR A 4 3.89 41.49 -12.57
CA THR A 4 4.85 40.38 -12.64
C THR A 4 4.22 39.05 -12.26
N ALA A 5 3.01 38.77 -12.77
CA ALA A 5 2.44 37.43 -12.72
C ALA A 5 3.29 36.53 -13.63
N LYS A 6 4.33 35.91 -13.07
CA LYS A 6 5.18 34.89 -13.72
C LYS A 6 4.26 33.89 -14.44
N ARG A 7 4.09 34.07 -15.75
CA ARG A 7 3.24 33.20 -16.58
C ARG A 7 3.89 31.82 -16.52
N PRO A 8 3.21 30.80 -15.98
CA PRO A 8 3.81 29.48 -15.85
C PRO A 8 4.13 28.94 -17.24
N ALA A 9 5.32 28.37 -17.41
CA ALA A 9 5.74 27.85 -18.71
C ALA A 9 4.82 26.70 -19.13
N ILE A 10 4.23 26.82 -20.32
CA ILE A 10 3.33 25.80 -20.87
C ILE A 10 4.19 24.68 -21.45
N ILE A 11 3.99 23.46 -20.95
CA ILE A 11 4.75 22.29 -21.39
C ILE A 11 3.78 21.23 -21.87
N SER A 12 4.06 20.64 -23.05
CA SER A 12 3.27 19.52 -23.55
C SER A 12 3.39 18.31 -22.62
N LYS A 13 2.23 17.74 -22.28
CA LYS A 13 2.06 16.54 -21.43
C LYS A 13 2.91 15.36 -21.88
N HIS A 14 3.09 15.20 -23.19
CA HIS A 14 3.78 14.04 -23.78
C HIS A 14 5.29 14.26 -23.93
N SER A 15 5.79 15.45 -23.58
CA SER A 15 7.22 15.71 -23.64
C SER A 15 7.97 14.94 -22.55
N ARG A 16 9.21 14.54 -22.87
CA ARG A 16 10.13 13.96 -21.88
C ARG A 16 10.41 14.94 -20.74
N VAL A 17 10.43 16.24 -21.04
CA VAL A 17 10.60 17.34 -20.08
C VAL A 17 9.51 17.32 -19.00
N ALA A 18 8.24 17.17 -19.38
CA ALA A 18 7.14 17.07 -18.42
C ALA A 18 7.34 15.90 -17.44
N THR A 19 7.81 14.75 -17.94
CA THR A 19 8.06 13.57 -17.10
C THR A 19 9.20 13.80 -16.13
N LEU A 20 10.30 14.42 -16.59
CA LEU A 20 11.45 14.74 -15.75
C LEU A 20 11.09 15.76 -14.66
N ILE A 21 10.36 16.83 -15.00
CA ILE A 21 9.90 17.84 -14.03
C ILE A 21 9.01 17.19 -12.97
N LEU A 22 8.05 16.35 -13.39
CA LEU A 22 7.17 15.67 -12.45
C LEU A 22 7.93 14.72 -11.53
N SER A 23 8.94 14.00 -12.05
CA SER A 23 9.78 13.09 -11.27
C SER A 23 10.65 13.83 -10.25
N ASP A 24 11.24 14.95 -10.66
CA ASP A 24 12.05 15.79 -9.81
C ASP A 24 11.23 16.42 -8.67
N ILE A 25 10.06 17.00 -8.99
CA ILE A 25 9.13 17.51 -7.96
C ILE A 25 8.69 16.37 -7.03
N HIS A 26 8.38 15.20 -7.59
CA HIS A 26 7.96 14.05 -6.79
C HIS A 26 9.03 13.61 -5.76
N GLN A 27 10.30 13.57 -6.18
CA GLN A 27 11.42 13.24 -5.29
C GLN A 27 11.69 14.35 -4.27
N ARG A 28 11.74 15.62 -4.70
CA ARG A 28 11.97 16.78 -3.81
C ARG A 28 10.90 16.94 -2.74
N THR A 29 9.68 16.53 -3.05
CA THR A 29 8.56 16.58 -2.10
C THR A 29 8.47 15.34 -1.21
N GLY A 30 9.46 14.44 -1.25
CA GLY A 30 9.51 13.26 -0.38
C GLY A 30 8.37 12.29 -0.63
N HIS A 31 7.99 12.08 -1.90
CA HIS A 31 6.88 11.19 -2.28
C HIS A 31 5.50 11.64 -1.80
N ALA A 32 5.31 12.94 -1.58
CA ALA A 32 4.03 13.52 -1.20
C ALA A 32 2.90 13.16 -2.19
N GLY A 33 1.66 13.21 -1.69
CA GLY A 33 0.47 12.85 -2.45
C GLY A 33 0.25 13.71 -3.70
N ARG A 34 -0.62 13.20 -4.59
CA ARG A 34 -0.96 13.83 -5.88
C ARG A 34 -1.24 15.33 -5.80
N SER A 35 -2.07 15.74 -4.83
CA SER A 35 -2.51 17.13 -4.70
C SER A 35 -1.36 18.07 -4.39
N TYR A 36 -0.38 17.61 -3.60
CA TYR A 36 0.79 18.39 -3.24
C TYR A 36 1.75 18.56 -4.43
N VAL A 37 2.03 17.48 -5.16
CA VAL A 37 2.83 17.52 -6.39
C VAL A 37 2.19 18.45 -7.42
N LEU A 38 0.86 18.39 -7.58
CA LEU A 38 0.13 19.27 -8.49
C LEU A 38 0.20 20.74 -8.07
N ALA A 39 0.09 21.03 -6.78
CA ALA A 39 0.21 22.39 -6.26
C ALA A 39 1.61 22.96 -6.53
N GLN A 40 2.67 22.19 -6.25
CA GLN A 40 4.05 22.62 -6.54
C GLN A 40 4.31 22.81 -8.04
N LEU A 41 3.77 21.93 -8.88
CA LEU A 41 3.86 22.06 -10.33
C LEU A 41 3.27 23.39 -10.81
N ARG A 42 2.04 23.72 -10.37
CA ARG A 42 1.31 24.93 -10.80
C ARG A 42 1.97 26.25 -10.42
N ARG A 43 2.90 26.24 -9.46
CA ARG A 43 3.68 27.44 -9.11
C ARG A 43 4.67 27.87 -10.18
N LYS A 44 5.10 26.95 -11.05
CA LYS A 44 6.16 27.19 -12.05
C LYS A 44 5.78 26.77 -13.47
N TYR A 45 4.95 25.74 -13.63
CA TYR A 45 4.66 25.10 -14.90
C TYR A 45 3.16 24.86 -15.09
N TRP A 46 2.72 24.97 -16.35
CA TRP A 46 1.38 24.61 -16.76
C TRP A 46 1.43 23.42 -17.71
N ILE A 47 1.05 22.24 -17.22
CA ILE A 47 0.98 21.02 -18.01
C ILE A 47 -0.50 20.64 -18.19
N PRO A 48 -1.03 20.59 -19.42
CA PRO A 48 -2.40 20.14 -19.67
C PRO A 48 -2.56 18.69 -19.20
N GLN A 49 -3.67 18.41 -18.50
CA GLN A 49 -3.95 17.10 -17.89
C GLN A 49 -2.81 16.55 -16.99
N ALA A 50 -2.07 17.43 -16.30
CA ALA A 50 -1.02 17.06 -15.35
C ALA A 50 -1.46 15.99 -14.34
N ASN A 51 -2.72 16.04 -13.89
CA ASN A 51 -3.31 15.07 -12.97
C ASN A 51 -3.19 13.61 -13.44
N SER A 52 -3.33 13.37 -14.74
CA SER A 52 -3.23 12.02 -15.31
C SER A 52 -1.77 11.56 -15.39
N ALA A 53 -0.85 12.48 -15.68
CA ALA A 53 0.58 12.20 -15.68
C ALA A 53 1.12 11.91 -14.27
N ILE A 54 0.71 12.72 -13.28
CA ILE A 54 1.06 12.52 -11.86
C ILE A 54 0.55 11.18 -11.36
N ARG A 55 -0.70 10.80 -11.67
CA ARG A 55 -1.24 9.46 -11.31
C ARG A 55 -0.38 8.33 -11.87
N LYS A 56 -0.01 8.40 -13.16
CA LYS A 56 0.89 7.41 -13.78
C LYS A 56 2.24 7.36 -13.08
N LEU A 57 2.79 8.51 -12.68
CA LEU A 57 4.05 8.60 -11.97
C LEU A 57 3.99 7.95 -10.59
N LEU A 58 2.98 8.28 -9.78
CA LEU A 58 2.77 7.71 -8.45
C LEU A 58 2.59 6.19 -8.51
N ASN A 59 1.84 5.69 -9.50
CA ASN A 59 1.65 4.25 -9.70
C ASN A 59 2.95 3.52 -10.05
N LYS A 60 3.88 4.18 -10.75
CA LYS A 60 5.21 3.63 -11.08
C LYS A 60 6.20 3.71 -9.92
N CYS A 61 5.99 4.64 -8.99
CA CYS A 61 6.86 4.83 -7.85
C CYS A 61 6.71 3.68 -6.84
N VAL A 62 7.80 2.95 -6.59
CA VAL A 62 7.82 1.83 -5.64
C VAL A 62 7.53 2.31 -4.22
N VAL A 63 8.07 3.46 -3.81
CA VAL A 63 7.85 4.03 -2.47
C VAL A 63 6.37 4.35 -2.27
N CYS A 64 5.76 5.09 -3.19
CA CYS A 64 4.33 5.40 -3.12
C CYS A 64 3.47 4.14 -3.16
N ARG A 65 3.85 3.15 -3.98
CA ARG A 65 3.10 1.90 -4.07
C ARG A 65 3.18 1.10 -2.77
N ARG A 66 4.30 1.12 -2.06
CA ARG A 66 4.44 0.51 -0.73
C ARG A 66 3.60 1.23 0.32
N VAL A 67 3.64 2.57 0.33
CA VAL A 67 2.89 3.40 1.30
C VAL A 67 1.38 3.35 1.07
N THR A 68 0.94 3.36 -0.20
CA THR A 68 -0.49 3.30 -0.58
C THR A 68 -0.98 1.87 -0.79
N GLY A 69 -0.11 0.88 -0.64
CA GLY A 69 -0.42 -0.53 -0.84
C GLY A 69 -1.46 -0.96 0.19
N LYS A 70 -2.51 -1.66 -0.26
CA LYS A 70 -3.45 -2.27 0.67
C LYS A 70 -2.69 -3.28 1.54
N VAL A 71 -2.94 -3.29 2.84
CA VAL A 71 -2.48 -4.35 3.73
C VAL A 71 -3.03 -5.66 3.15
N GLY A 72 -2.13 -6.58 2.78
CA GLY A 72 -2.56 -7.90 2.32
C GLY A 72 -3.28 -8.60 3.46
N GLU A 73 -4.41 -9.23 3.17
CA GLU A 73 -5.05 -10.10 4.16
C GLU A 73 -4.10 -11.24 4.51
N GLN A 74 -3.84 -11.43 5.81
CA GLN A 74 -3.04 -12.55 6.28
C GLN A 74 -3.79 -13.84 5.95
N LYS A 75 -3.36 -14.53 4.90
CA LYS A 75 -3.89 -15.85 4.54
C LYS A 75 -3.40 -16.85 5.58
N MET A 76 -4.18 -17.05 6.64
CA MET A 76 -3.93 -18.08 7.63
C MET A 76 -4.16 -19.45 6.99
N ALA A 77 -3.22 -20.37 7.18
CA ALA A 77 -3.47 -21.78 6.86
C ALA A 77 -4.50 -22.34 7.85
N ASN A 78 -5.34 -23.27 7.40
CA ASN A 78 -6.16 -24.06 8.32
C ASN A 78 -5.19 -24.85 9.22
N LEU A 79 -5.33 -24.66 10.53
CA LEU A 79 -4.55 -25.40 11.51
C LEU A 79 -4.98 -26.88 11.43
N PRO A 80 -4.05 -27.85 11.29
CA PRO A 80 -4.41 -29.26 11.32
C PRO A 80 -5.02 -29.61 12.69
N GLU A 81 -6.06 -30.44 12.66
CA GLU A 81 -6.83 -30.88 13.83
C GLU A 81 -5.95 -31.46 14.94
N ASP A 82 -4.81 -32.06 14.57
CA ASP A 82 -3.81 -32.64 15.47
C ASP A 82 -3.23 -31.63 16.49
N ARG A 83 -3.31 -30.32 16.19
CA ARG A 83 -2.91 -29.24 17.11
C ARG A 83 -4.02 -28.78 18.05
N LEU A 84 -5.26 -29.23 17.81
CA LEU A 84 -6.45 -28.91 18.59
C LEU A 84 -6.79 -30.00 19.60
N LEU A 85 -6.14 -31.17 19.54
CA LEU A 85 -6.20 -32.13 20.63
C LEU A 85 -5.35 -31.62 21.79
N PRO A 86 -5.92 -31.37 22.97
CA PRO A 86 -5.11 -31.22 24.18
C PRO A 86 -4.29 -32.50 24.36
N ASP A 87 -2.99 -32.34 24.61
CA ASP A 87 -2.10 -33.44 24.95
C ASP A 87 -2.78 -34.25 26.06
N LYS A 88 -3.04 -35.52 25.78
CA LYS A 88 -3.87 -36.38 26.62
C LYS A 88 -3.24 -36.38 28.02
N PRO A 89 -3.91 -35.88 29.06
CA PRO A 89 -3.33 -35.93 30.40
C PRO A 89 -3.15 -37.41 30.75
N HIS A 90 -1.94 -37.76 31.14
CA HIS A 90 -1.55 -39.08 31.65
C HIS A 90 -2.19 -39.29 33.02
N LEU A 91 -3.50 -39.52 33.02
CA LEU A 91 -4.21 -39.97 34.20
C LEU A 91 -3.90 -41.45 34.41
N PRO A 92 -3.47 -41.88 35.62
CA PRO A 92 -3.34 -43.29 35.93
C PRO A 92 -4.75 -43.92 35.84
N THR A 93 -4.89 -44.94 35.00
CA THR A 93 -6.13 -45.69 34.83
C THR A 93 -6.51 -46.36 36.16
N PRO A 94 -7.72 -46.15 36.72
CA PRO A 94 -8.18 -46.98 37.82
C PRO A 94 -8.35 -48.42 37.32
N ALA A 95 -7.81 -49.35 38.10
CA ALA A 95 -7.79 -50.78 37.84
C ALA A 95 -9.16 -51.32 37.42
N SER A 96 -9.13 -52.14 36.38
CA SER A 96 -10.22 -53.02 35.97
C SER A 96 -10.58 -53.95 37.14
N THR A 97 -11.77 -53.78 37.72
CA THR A 97 -12.47 -54.87 38.42
C THR A 97 -13.48 -55.43 37.44
N SER A 98 -13.18 -56.65 36.97
CA SER A 98 -14.03 -57.47 36.13
C SER A 98 -15.24 -58.04 36.88
N SER A 99 -16.29 -58.32 36.10
CA SER A 99 -17.31 -59.38 36.28
C SER A 99 -18.66 -58.96 36.89
N GLY A 100 -19.67 -58.88 36.01
CA GLY A 100 -21.09 -59.09 36.37
C GLY A 100 -21.40 -60.57 36.68
N PRO A 101 -22.68 -61.03 36.78
CA PRO A 101 -23.75 -60.70 35.82
C PRO A 101 -25.19 -60.54 36.37
N LEU A 102 -26.07 -60.12 35.46
CA LEU A 102 -27.53 -60.31 35.31
C LEU A 102 -28.41 -60.62 36.54
N MET A 103 -29.31 -59.67 36.86
CA MET A 103 -30.78 -59.84 36.81
C MET A 103 -31.46 -58.49 36.66
#